data_AF-A0A8J9SDF1-F1
#
_entry.id   AF-A0A8J9SDF1-F1
#
_cell.length_a   1.000
_cell.length_b   1.000
_cell.length_c   1.000
_cell.angle_alpha   90.00
_cell.angle_beta   90.00
_cell.angle_gamma   90.00
#
_symmetry.space_group_name_H-M   'P 1'
#
loop_
_entity.id
_entity.type
_entity.pdbx_description
1 polymer ?
#
loop_
_entity_poly.entity_id
_entity_poly.type
_entity_poly.pdbx_seq_one_letter_code
_entity_poly.pdbx_strand_id
1 'polypeptide(L)'
;MVSRVAQLHIQILSVAFAAGALGGFFNFLIAPLFGALHITTALGVHIAPALVKADLYSKVFWGGIWGFLFILPLRKYIKSWWARAFIFGLFPSAVQMFLVFPNATPFGIGGIGLGKLTPLFVIIFNTLGWSLPGYFWFRLAGYEDAESLRSHRITGDTEALLD
;
A
#
# COMPACT_ATOMS: atom_id res chain seq x y z
N MET A 1 -32.52 -7.98 -5.36
CA MET A 1 -31.83 -7.45 -4.16
C MET A 1 -30.46 -8.13 -4.05
N VAL A 2 -29.38 -7.36 -3.91
CA VAL A 2 -28.04 -7.92 -3.65
C VAL A 2 -28.00 -8.41 -2.20
N SER A 3 -27.43 -9.60 -1.95
CA SER A 3 -27.35 -10.13 -0.59
C SER A 3 -26.44 -9.25 0.28
N ARG A 4 -26.74 -9.12 1.58
CA ARG A 4 -25.94 -8.32 2.53
C ARG A 4 -24.48 -8.79 2.62
N VAL A 5 -24.27 -10.09 2.47
CA VAL A 5 -22.94 -10.68 2.36
C VAL A 5 -22.21 -10.10 1.15
N ALA A 6 -22.85 -10.03 -0.02
CA ALA A 6 -22.24 -9.42 -1.19
C ALA A 6 -21.96 -7.92 -0.98
N GLN A 7 -22.85 -7.17 -0.32
CA GLN A 7 -22.62 -5.76 0.01
C GLN A 7 -21.36 -5.55 0.88
N LEU A 8 -21.18 -6.39 1.91
CA LEU A 8 -20.00 -6.31 2.79
C LEU A 8 -18.70 -6.58 2.02
N HIS A 9 -18.67 -7.60 1.15
CA HIS A 9 -17.49 -7.88 0.34
C HIS A 9 -17.16 -6.72 -0.61
N ILE A 10 -18.19 -6.12 -1.23
CA ILE A 10 -18.03 -4.95 -2.09
C ILE A 10 -17.47 -3.76 -1.29
N GLN A 11 -17.94 -3.53 -0.06
CA GLN A 11 -17.42 -2.48 0.81
C GLN A 11 -15.96 -2.71 1.18
N ILE A 12 -15.59 -3.92 1.61
CA ILE A 12 -14.20 -4.26 1.94
C ILE A 12 -13.28 -4.03 0.74
N LEU A 13 -13.67 -4.52 -0.44
CA LEU A 13 -12.88 -4.34 -1.66
C LEU A 13 -12.75 -2.85 -2.02
N SER A 14 -13.84 -2.09 -1.93
CA SER A 14 -13.82 -0.66 -2.22
C SER A 14 -12.92 0.11 -1.26
N VAL A 15 -13.00 -0.21 0.04
CA VAL A 15 -12.18 0.44 1.08
C VAL A 15 -10.71 0.03 0.96
N ALA A 16 -10.42 -1.23 0.67
CA ALA A 16 -9.05 -1.71 0.43
C ALA A 16 -8.41 -0.97 -0.76
N PHE A 17 -9.15 -0.84 -1.87
CA PHE A 17 -8.68 -0.08 -3.03
C PHE A 17 -8.48 1.41 -2.69
N ALA A 18 -9.44 2.06 -2.04
CA ALA A 18 -9.34 3.47 -1.65
C ALA A 18 -8.16 3.72 -0.68
N ALA A 19 -7.95 2.82 0.28
CA ALA A 19 -6.84 2.86 1.22
C ALA A 19 -5.49 2.71 0.49
N GLY A 20 -5.38 1.75 -0.42
CA GLY A 20 -4.21 1.58 -1.26
C GLY A 20 -3.94 2.79 -2.17
N ALA A 21 -4.99 3.38 -2.73
CA ALA A 21 -4.91 4.57 -3.57
C ALA A 21 -4.39 5.80 -2.79
N LEU A 22 -4.86 5.98 -1.55
CA LEU A 22 -4.32 6.97 -0.62
C LEU A 22 -2.83 6.73 -0.33
N GLY A 23 -2.43 5.48 -0.08
CA GLY A 23 -1.02 5.11 0.03
C GLY A 23 -0.23 5.44 -1.24
N GLY A 24 -0.82 5.23 -2.42
CA GLY A 24 -0.21 5.56 -3.71
C GLY A 24 0.09 7.06 -3.83
N PHE A 25 -0.84 7.90 -3.36
CA PHE A 25 -0.64 9.34 -3.27
C PHE A 25 0.54 9.73 -2.37
N PHE A 26 0.66 9.13 -1.18
CA PHE A 26 1.81 9.40 -0.30
C PHE A 26 3.14 8.87 -0.87
N ASN A 27 3.12 7.73 -1.57
CA ASN A 27 4.30 7.20 -2.27
C ASN A 27 4.76 8.10 -3.41
N PHE A 28 3.83 8.75 -4.12
CA PHE A 28 4.14 9.76 -5.12
C PHE A 28 4.91 10.95 -4.52
N LEU A 29 4.63 11.33 -3.27
CA LEU A 29 5.29 12.46 -2.60
C LEU A 29 6.62 12.09 -1.94
N ILE A 30 6.76 10.87 -1.40
CA ILE A 30 7.91 10.55 -0.52
C ILE A 30 9.25 10.51 -1.25
N ALA A 31 9.30 9.93 -2.46
CA ALA A 31 10.55 9.79 -3.19
C ALA A 31 11.07 11.16 -3.71
N PRO A 32 10.22 12.03 -4.30
CA PRO A 32 10.63 13.40 -4.62
C PRO A 32 11.02 14.23 -3.40
N LEU A 33 10.35 14.06 -2.25
CA LEU A 33 10.72 14.75 -1.01
C LEU A 33 12.14 14.36 -0.56
N PHE A 34 12.48 13.07 -0.59
CA PHE A 34 13.83 12.60 -0.26
C PHE A 34 14.89 13.09 -1.27
N GLY A 35 14.52 13.19 -2.54
CA GLY A 35 15.36 13.80 -3.58
C GLY A 35 15.61 15.28 -3.35
N ALA A 36 14.56 16.05 -3.03
CA ALA A 36 14.66 17.49 -2.73
C ALA A 36 15.45 17.79 -1.45
N LEU A 37 15.39 16.89 -0.46
CA LEU A 37 16.20 16.96 0.76
C LEU A 37 17.64 16.41 0.58
N HIS A 38 18.00 15.98 -0.63
CA HIS A 38 19.31 15.40 -0.97
C HIS A 38 19.71 14.17 -0.13
N ILE A 39 18.76 13.49 0.52
CA ILE A 39 19.01 12.33 1.39
C ILE A 39 19.52 11.14 0.58
N THR A 40 18.87 10.85 -0.56
CA THR A 40 19.26 9.75 -1.44
C THR A 40 20.65 9.98 -2.03
N THR A 41 20.90 11.19 -2.52
CA THR A 41 22.21 11.59 -3.09
C THR A 41 23.32 11.58 -2.05
N ALA A 42 23.06 12.02 -0.81
CA ALA A 42 24.04 11.98 0.28
C ALA A 42 24.48 10.55 0.63
N LEU A 43 23.61 9.57 0.38
CA LEU A 43 23.87 8.14 0.58
C LEU A 43 24.30 7.42 -0.71
N GLY A 44 24.67 8.16 -1.76
CA GLY A 44 25.16 7.60 -3.03
C GLY A 44 24.10 6.88 -3.85
N VAL A 45 22.82 7.24 -3.66
CA VAL A 45 21.67 6.68 -4.39
C VAL A 45 21.07 7.75 -5.29
N HIS A 46 21.07 7.52 -6.59
CA HIS A 46 20.58 8.43 -7.62
C HIS A 46 19.10 8.20 -7.96
N ILE A 47 18.27 7.99 -6.92
CA ILE A 47 16.80 7.95 -7.06
C ILE A 47 16.27 9.35 -6.76
N ALA A 48 16.00 10.12 -7.81
CA ALA A 48 15.37 11.43 -7.72
C ALA A 48 14.32 11.58 -8.83
N PRO A 49 13.17 10.89 -8.73
CA PRO A 49 12.08 11.10 -9.67
C PRO A 49 11.57 12.54 -9.54
N ALA A 50 11.43 13.22 -10.67
CA ALA A 50 10.78 14.53 -10.70
C ALA A 50 9.30 14.39 -10.28
N LEU A 51 8.74 15.45 -9.69
CA LEU A 51 7.31 15.54 -9.40
C LEU A 51 6.54 15.76 -10.72
N VAL A 52 6.25 14.67 -11.44
CA VAL A 52 5.51 14.70 -12.70
C VAL A 52 4.04 14.36 -12.43
N LYS A 53 3.12 15.22 -12.85
CA LYS A 53 1.66 14.99 -12.68
C LYS A 53 1.19 13.68 -13.32
N ALA A 54 1.82 13.26 -14.40
CA ALA A 54 1.53 11.99 -15.07
C ALA A 54 1.76 10.77 -14.16
N ASP A 55 2.77 10.83 -13.27
CA ASP A 55 3.09 9.72 -12.38
C ASP A 55 2.08 9.58 -11.25
N LEU A 56 1.39 10.66 -10.87
CA LEU A 56 0.38 10.64 -9.82
C LEU A 56 -0.72 9.62 -10.12
N TYR A 57 -1.28 9.63 -11.33
CA TYR A 57 -2.33 8.68 -11.72
C TYR A 57 -1.84 7.23 -11.60
N SER A 58 -0.65 6.95 -12.13
CA SER A 58 -0.04 5.61 -12.06
C SER A 58 0.16 5.16 -10.61
N LYS A 59 0.71 6.02 -9.74
CA LYS A 59 0.95 5.70 -8.32
C LYS A 59 -0.35 5.47 -7.55
N VAL A 60 -1.38 6.27 -7.79
CA VAL A 60 -2.69 6.12 -7.14
C VAL A 60 -3.38 4.84 -7.61
N PHE A 61 -3.42 4.58 -8.92
CA PHE A 61 -4.07 3.40 -9.49
C PHE A 61 -3.40 2.10 -9.04
N TRP A 62 -2.08 1.98 -9.22
CA TRP A 62 -1.33 0.80 -8.79
C TRP A 62 -1.31 0.67 -7.27
N GLY A 63 -1.24 1.80 -6.54
CA GLY A 63 -1.38 1.81 -5.09
C GLY A 63 -2.70 1.19 -4.65
N GLY A 64 -3.80 1.49 -5.35
CA GLY A 64 -5.12 0.90 -5.11
C GLY A 64 -5.16 -0.61 -5.34
N ILE A 65 -4.56 -1.09 -6.44
CA ILE A 65 -4.45 -2.53 -6.72
C ILE A 65 -3.69 -3.25 -5.60
N TRP A 66 -2.55 -2.69 -5.18
CA TRP A 66 -1.78 -3.26 -4.07
C TRP A 66 -2.53 -3.19 -2.74
N GLY A 67 -3.49 -2.27 -2.59
CA GLY A 67 -4.33 -2.13 -1.40
C GLY A 67 -5.14 -3.38 -1.06
N PHE A 68 -5.42 -4.26 -2.03
CA PHE A 68 -6.07 -5.54 -1.78
C PHE A 68 -5.25 -6.48 -0.89
N LEU A 69 -3.93 -6.30 -0.80
CA LEU A 69 -3.09 -7.03 0.14
C LEU A 69 -3.52 -6.79 1.60
N PHE A 70 -4.09 -5.63 1.93
CA PHE A 70 -4.51 -5.30 3.29
C PHE A 70 -5.65 -6.19 3.81
N ILE A 71 -6.36 -6.89 2.92
CA ILE A 71 -7.42 -7.84 3.25
C ILE A 71 -6.83 -9.16 3.80
N LEU A 72 -5.55 -9.44 3.53
CA LEU A 72 -4.91 -10.67 3.98
C LEU A 72 -4.96 -10.80 5.51
N PRO A 73 -5.28 -11.99 6.05
CA PRO A 73 -5.51 -12.19 7.48
C PRO A 73 -4.21 -12.28 8.30
N LEU A 74 -3.22 -11.43 8.02
CA LEU A 74 -1.91 -11.42 8.67
C LEU A 74 -2.00 -11.13 10.18
N ARG A 75 -3.08 -10.48 10.64
CA ARG A 75 -3.35 -10.26 12.08
C ARG A 75 -3.36 -11.56 12.89
N LYS A 76 -3.77 -12.68 12.29
CA LYS A 76 -3.79 -14.00 12.95
C LYS A 76 -2.39 -14.44 13.39
N TYR A 77 -1.36 -14.04 12.64
CA TYR A 77 0.02 -14.47 12.84
C TYR A 77 0.90 -13.35 13.40
N ILE A 78 0.56 -12.09 13.13
CA ILE A 78 1.39 -10.92 13.43
C ILE A 78 0.55 -9.89 14.17
N LYS A 79 0.85 -9.68 15.46
CA LYS A 79 0.10 -8.76 16.31
C LYS A 79 0.39 -7.28 16.01
N SER A 80 1.64 -6.94 15.72
CA SER A 80 2.06 -5.57 15.44
C SER A 80 1.59 -5.10 14.06
N TRP A 81 0.79 -4.05 14.04
CA TRP A 81 0.29 -3.47 12.78
C TRP A 81 1.42 -2.83 11.95
N TRP A 82 2.46 -2.28 12.60
CA TRP A 82 3.66 -1.76 11.93
C TRP A 82 4.40 -2.88 11.18
N ALA A 83 4.52 -4.06 11.78
CA ALA A 83 5.15 -5.21 11.12
C ALA A 83 4.32 -5.71 9.93
N ARG A 84 2.98 -5.67 10.02
CA ARG A 84 2.10 -5.99 8.89
C ARG A 84 2.26 -4.99 7.75
N ALA A 85 2.29 -3.70 8.04
CA ALA A 85 2.56 -2.66 7.03
C ALA A 85 3.95 -2.84 6.37
N PHE A 86 4.97 -3.18 7.15
CA PHE A 86 6.28 -3.51 6.59
C PHE A 86 6.19 -4.69 5.60
N ILE A 87 5.53 -5.78 5.99
CA ILE A 87 5.36 -6.96 5.13
C ILE A 87 4.58 -6.62 3.86
N PHE A 88 3.50 -5.86 3.96
CA PHE A 88 2.76 -5.41 2.78
C PHE A 88 3.66 -4.59 1.85
N GLY A 89 4.46 -3.67 2.39
CA GLY A 89 5.43 -2.88 1.62
C GLY A 89 6.50 -3.72 0.89
N LEU A 90 6.81 -4.93 1.37
CA LEU A 90 7.77 -5.83 0.70
C LEU A 90 7.26 -6.36 -0.64
N PHE A 91 5.94 -6.56 -0.81
CA PHE A 91 5.39 -7.07 -2.07
C PHE A 91 5.62 -6.16 -3.28
N PRO A 92 5.19 -4.88 -3.27
CA PRO A 92 5.50 -3.96 -4.37
C PRO A 92 7.01 -3.70 -4.49
N SER A 93 7.76 -3.75 -3.38
CA SER A 93 9.23 -3.64 -3.42
C SER A 93 9.87 -4.79 -4.20
N ALA A 94 9.44 -6.02 -3.96
CA ALA A 94 9.94 -7.19 -4.67
C ALA A 94 9.61 -7.10 -6.17
N VAL A 95 8.38 -6.74 -6.52
CA VAL A 95 7.99 -6.53 -7.92
C VAL A 95 8.84 -5.44 -8.56
N GLN A 96 9.04 -4.31 -7.88
CA GLN A 96 9.86 -3.22 -8.41
C GLN A 96 11.33 -3.66 -8.63
N MET A 97 11.92 -4.36 -7.68
CA MET A 97 13.32 -4.78 -7.73
C MET A 97 13.61 -5.89 -8.73
N PHE A 98 12.73 -6.89 -8.82
CA PHE A 98 12.98 -8.12 -9.56
C PHE A 98 12.27 -8.16 -10.92
N LEU A 99 11.21 -7.37 -11.10
CA LEU A 99 10.47 -7.33 -12.36
C LEU A 99 10.59 -5.97 -13.06
N VAL A 100 10.35 -4.86 -12.36
CA VAL A 100 10.33 -3.54 -13.02
C VAL A 100 11.73 -3.07 -13.38
N PHE A 101 12.65 -3.00 -12.42
CA PHE A 101 14.00 -2.50 -12.70
C PHE A 101 14.75 -3.27 -13.79
N PRO A 102 14.83 -4.62 -13.80
CA PRO A 102 15.58 -5.31 -14.85
C PRO A 102 14.91 -5.26 -16.23
N ASN A 103 13.58 -5.13 -16.32
CA ASN A 103 12.88 -5.19 -17.61
C ASN A 103 12.51 -3.81 -18.18
N ALA A 104 12.35 -2.79 -17.33
CA ALA A 104 11.90 -1.45 -17.74
C ALA A 104 12.98 -0.37 -17.56
N THR A 105 14.14 -0.69 -16.96
CA THR A 105 15.22 0.27 -16.72
C THR A 105 16.59 -0.35 -17.00
N PRO A 106 17.64 0.46 -17.26
CA PRO A 106 18.99 -0.06 -17.46
C PRO A 106 19.72 -0.40 -16.14
N PHE A 107 19.07 -0.26 -14.97
CA PHE A 107 19.74 -0.30 -13.66
C PHE A 107 19.90 -1.70 -13.05
N GLY A 108 19.43 -2.73 -13.74
CA GLY A 108 19.57 -4.14 -13.35
C GLY A 108 18.72 -4.54 -12.14
N ILE A 109 18.93 -5.76 -11.65
CA ILE A 109 18.21 -6.33 -10.50
C ILE A 109 18.45 -5.48 -9.25
N GLY A 110 17.37 -5.15 -8.54
CA GLY A 110 17.44 -4.33 -7.32
C GLY A 110 17.77 -2.85 -7.56
N GLY A 111 17.93 -2.43 -8.82
CA GLY A 111 18.29 -1.04 -9.15
C GLY A 111 19.71 -0.68 -8.69
N ILE A 112 20.61 -1.66 -8.58
CA ILE A 112 21.98 -1.45 -8.09
C ILE A 112 22.75 -0.45 -8.96
N GLY A 113 22.39 -0.32 -10.26
CA GLY A 113 22.93 0.72 -11.14
C GLY A 113 22.65 2.15 -10.67
N LEU A 114 21.66 2.38 -9.81
CA LEU A 114 21.36 3.68 -9.19
C LEU A 114 22.11 3.89 -7.86
N GLY A 115 22.83 2.88 -7.37
CA GLY A 115 23.53 2.89 -6.09
C GLY A 115 23.26 1.61 -5.30
N LYS A 116 24.25 1.15 -4.52
CA LYS A 116 24.16 -0.12 -3.76
C LYS A 116 23.04 -0.13 -2.71
N LEU A 117 22.65 1.04 -2.20
CA LEU A 117 21.58 1.20 -1.21
C LEU A 117 20.18 1.38 -1.85
N THR A 118 20.08 1.36 -3.18
CA THR A 118 18.79 1.48 -3.89
C THR A 118 17.72 0.48 -3.40
N PRO A 119 18.04 -0.81 -3.17
CA PRO A 119 17.05 -1.75 -2.66
C PRO A 119 16.45 -1.30 -1.31
N LEU A 120 17.29 -0.79 -0.41
CA LEU A 120 16.84 -0.32 0.89
C LEU A 120 15.87 0.86 0.74
N PHE A 121 16.19 1.83 -0.11
CA PHE A 121 15.32 2.98 -0.37
C PHE A 121 14.00 2.58 -1.03
N VAL A 122 13.99 1.58 -1.92
CA VAL A 122 12.75 1.06 -2.50
C VAL A 122 11.85 0.45 -1.43
N ILE A 123 12.41 -0.31 -0.49
CA ILE A 123 11.64 -0.85 0.65
C ILE A 123 11.11 0.30 1.51
N ILE A 124 11.94 1.30 1.81
CA ILE A 124 11.54 2.47 2.59
C ILE A 124 10.40 3.22 1.90
N PHE A 125 10.51 3.52 0.60
CA PHE A 125 9.49 4.29 -0.11
C PHE A 125 8.17 3.53 -0.26
N ASN A 126 8.22 2.22 -0.51
CA ASN A 126 7.00 1.41 -0.58
C ASN A 126 6.39 1.17 0.81
N THR A 127 7.20 1.05 1.86
CA THR A 127 6.69 0.85 3.22
C THR A 127 6.19 2.15 3.84
N LEU A 128 7.06 3.16 3.94
CA LEU A 128 6.72 4.45 4.55
C LEU A 128 5.78 5.27 3.68
N GLY A 129 5.99 5.25 2.36
CA GLY A 129 5.20 6.06 1.43
C GLY A 129 3.86 5.42 1.09
N TRP A 130 3.79 4.11 0.85
CA TRP A 130 2.55 3.46 0.42
C TRP A 130 1.89 2.67 1.56
N SER A 131 2.58 1.66 2.09
CA SER A 131 1.90 0.68 2.94
C SER A 131 1.48 1.23 4.28
N LEU A 132 2.28 2.08 4.93
CA LEU A 132 1.93 2.63 6.23
C LEU A 132 0.69 3.53 6.20
N PRO A 133 0.64 4.60 5.39
CA PRO A 133 -0.55 5.45 5.33
C PRO A 133 -1.76 4.70 4.79
N GLY A 134 -1.59 3.85 3.77
CA GLY A 134 -2.68 3.06 3.22
C GLY A 134 -3.25 2.06 4.22
N TYR A 135 -2.39 1.27 4.86
CA TYR A 135 -2.85 0.27 5.83
C TYR A 135 -3.42 0.89 7.10
N PHE A 136 -2.85 2.02 7.54
CA PHE A 136 -3.41 2.79 8.65
C PHE A 136 -4.84 3.24 8.34
N TRP A 137 -5.09 3.77 7.14
CA TRP A 137 -6.44 4.13 6.70
C TRP A 137 -7.40 2.94 6.67
N PHE A 138 -6.95 1.81 6.10
CA PHE A 138 -7.75 0.58 6.06
C PHE A 138 -8.16 0.10 7.46
N ARG A 139 -7.24 0.21 8.43
CA ARG A 139 -7.50 -0.11 9.83
C ARG A 139 -8.49 0.85 10.47
N LEU A 140 -8.36 2.17 10.23
CA LEU A 140 -9.29 3.16 10.76
C LEU A 140 -10.72 2.95 10.25
N ALA A 141 -10.87 2.43 9.03
CA ALA A 141 -12.17 2.09 8.47
C ALA A 141 -12.82 0.84 9.11
N GLY A 142 -12.14 0.15 10.02
CA GLY A 142 -12.72 -0.94 10.82
C GLY A 142 -12.81 -2.30 10.11
N TYR A 143 -12.28 -2.45 8.89
CA TYR A 143 -12.38 -3.69 8.11
C TYR A 143 -11.24 -4.70 8.37
N GLU A 144 -10.44 -4.46 9.41
CA GLU A 144 -9.32 -5.33 9.79
C GLU A 144 -9.77 -6.58 10.59
N ASP A 145 -10.99 -6.57 11.15
CA ASP A 145 -11.37 -7.49 12.22
C ASP A 145 -12.49 -8.44 11.78
N ALA A 146 -12.26 -9.76 11.87
CA ALA A 146 -13.33 -10.74 11.62
C ALA A 146 -14.53 -10.56 12.59
N GLU A 147 -14.27 -10.00 13.77
CA GLU A 147 -15.26 -9.68 14.79
C GLU A 147 -16.01 -8.36 14.47
N SER A 148 -15.36 -7.36 13.87
CA SER A 148 -16.06 -6.17 13.35
C SER A 148 -16.93 -6.52 12.14
N LEU A 149 -16.45 -7.40 11.27
CA LEU A 149 -17.23 -7.92 10.14
C LEU A 149 -18.43 -8.74 10.61
N ARG A 150 -18.32 -9.42 11.78
CA ARG A 150 -19.45 -10.08 12.43
C ARG A 150 -20.37 -9.10 13.14
N SER A 151 -19.87 -8.07 13.81
CA SER A 151 -20.73 -7.08 14.46
C SER A 151 -21.52 -6.29 13.42
N HIS A 152 -20.91 -5.87 12.31
CA HIS A 152 -21.63 -5.25 11.19
C HIS A 152 -22.69 -6.17 10.57
N ARG A 153 -22.46 -7.50 10.57
CA ARG A 153 -23.49 -8.47 10.19
C ARG A 153 -24.65 -8.50 11.21
N ILE A 154 -24.34 -8.59 12.50
CA ILE A 154 -25.33 -8.73 13.58
C ILE A 154 -26.17 -7.45 13.72
N THR A 155 -25.54 -6.26 13.77
CA THR A 155 -26.24 -4.98 13.92
C THR A 155 -27.21 -4.74 12.77
N GLY A 156 -26.81 -5.09 11.54
CA GLY A 156 -27.70 -5.00 10.38
C GLY A 156 -28.88 -5.97 10.48
N ASP A 157 -28.68 -7.21 10.93
CA ASP A 157 -29.76 -8.19 11.08
C ASP A 157 -30.79 -7.74 12.12
N THR A 158 -30.36 -7.05 13.20
CA THR A 158 -31.28 -6.44 14.18
C THR A 158 -32.12 -5.31 13.59
N GLU A 159 -31.56 -4.42 12.77
CA GLU A 159 -32.35 -3.36 12.11
C GLU A 159 -33.38 -3.93 11.13
N ALA A 160 -33.05 -5.02 10.43
CA ALA A 160 -33.95 -5.69 9.49
C ALA A 160 -35.16 -6.39 10.16
N LEU A 161 -35.08 -6.66 11.46
CA LEU A 161 -36.15 -7.27 12.25
C LEU A 161 -37.04 -6.23 12.94
N LEU A 162 -36.63 -4.97 12.93
CA LEU A 162 -37.34 -3.84 13.54
C LEU A 162 -38.13 -3.01 12.52
N ASP A 163 -37.97 -3.29 11.22
CA ASP A 163 -38.75 -2.77 10.09
C ASP A 163 -39.81 -3.78 9.63
#